data_AF-A0A410PS23-F1
#
_entry.id   AF-A0A410PS23-F1
#
_cell.length_a   1.000
_cell.length_b   1.000
_cell.length_c   1.000
_cell.angle_alpha   90.00
_cell.angle_beta   90.00
_cell.angle_gamma   90.00
#
_symmetry.space_group_name_H-M   'P 1'
#
loop_
_entity.id
_entity.type
_entity.pdbx_description
1 polymer ?
#
loop_
_entity_poly.entity_id
_entity_poly.type
_entity_poly.pdbx_seq_one_letter_code
_entity_poly.pdbx_strand_id
1 'polypeptide(L)'
;MKDDGKVIRGYKMGTLRGLMDDSGIIEEIVFDSIKPHDLELCRNMILKSKCLKGGDILINDRGFISRDVINFLKVEKQVDTYVPAKKNMTIYQEAVKIAISEDKWQKHPNRKRKTQEIHLVKDLGMMWQSNTPDKDVDLCACVVHDKKDNEYYVFLTTDTNKTAKQIINTYELRPEIEEDYRQIKDFWKLEDFKSTKYNFITFHIVMTLIGYMYFQLFKNMEKGNKYSGKSLPVIIKNYKEDKQKSVIIYSGQYFGVFSFIEFIQLYAGCSAEVRKLLDPTLALV
;
A
#
# COMPACT_ATOMS: atom_id res chain seq x y z
N MET A 1 -16.71 -15.78 -7.95
CA MET A 1 -16.89 -16.16 -6.54
C MET A 1 -18.34 -15.83 -6.17
N LYS A 2 -18.97 -16.55 -5.24
CA LYS A 2 -20.25 -16.08 -4.66
C LYS A 2 -19.90 -15.26 -3.43
N ASP A 3 -20.32 -14.01 -3.41
CA ASP A 3 -20.26 -13.15 -2.24
C ASP A 3 -21.69 -12.65 -2.02
N ASP A 4 -22.20 -12.85 -0.81
CA ASP A 4 -23.60 -12.57 -0.46
C ASP A 4 -24.64 -13.10 -1.49
N GLY A 5 -24.42 -14.32 -2.00
CA GLY A 5 -25.29 -14.98 -2.98
C GLY A 5 -25.16 -14.48 -4.43
N LYS A 6 -24.39 -13.41 -4.70
CA LYS A 6 -24.18 -12.86 -6.05
C LYS A 6 -22.90 -13.37 -6.69
N VAL A 7 -22.96 -13.66 -8.00
CA VAL A 7 -21.78 -14.05 -8.77
C VAL A 7 -20.92 -12.81 -9.02
N ILE A 8 -19.82 -12.71 -8.28
CA ILE A 8 -18.81 -11.68 -8.51
C ILE A 8 -17.80 -12.16 -9.55
N ARG A 9 -17.56 -11.28 -10.52
CA ARG A 9 -16.48 -11.36 -11.52
C ARG A 9 -15.53 -10.21 -11.26
N GLY A 10 -14.24 -10.46 -11.44
CA GLY A 10 -13.23 -9.45 -11.24
C GLY A 10 -11.86 -10.09 -11.22
N TYR A 11 -10.90 -9.27 -10.82
CA TYR A 11 -9.51 -9.64 -10.69
C TYR A 11 -9.02 -9.33 -9.29
N LYS A 12 -7.92 -9.96 -8.91
CA LYS A 12 -7.24 -9.73 -7.66
C LYS A 12 -5.81 -9.34 -7.97
N MET A 13 -5.35 -8.32 -7.27
CA MET A 13 -3.99 -7.82 -7.34
C MET A 13 -3.34 -7.99 -5.98
N GLY A 14 -2.15 -8.58 -5.96
CA GLY A 14 -1.25 -8.58 -4.82
C GLY A 14 -0.11 -7.60 -5.08
N THR A 15 0.35 -6.92 -4.04
CA THR A 15 1.49 -6.01 -4.10
C THR A 15 2.51 -6.38 -3.04
N LEU A 16 3.79 -6.32 -3.38
CA LEU A 16 4.88 -6.21 -2.43
C LEU A 16 5.26 -4.74 -2.33
N ARG A 17 5.21 -4.18 -1.12
CA ARG A 17 5.33 -2.74 -0.88
C ARG A 17 6.44 -2.47 0.11
N GLY A 18 7.45 -1.72 -0.32
CA GLY A 18 8.52 -1.20 0.51
C GLY A 18 8.05 0.02 1.31
N LEU A 19 8.52 0.14 2.55
CA LEU A 19 8.36 1.31 3.42
C LEU A 19 9.51 2.30 3.13
N MET A 20 9.19 3.56 2.82
CA MET A 20 10.17 4.62 2.61
C MET A 20 9.71 5.88 3.35
N ASP A 21 10.48 6.36 4.34
CA ASP A 21 10.23 7.56 5.16
C ASP A 21 8.74 7.88 5.41
N ASP A 22 8.10 8.65 4.53
CA ASP A 22 6.71 9.12 4.64
C ASP A 22 5.72 8.46 3.63
N SER A 23 6.12 7.39 2.94
CA SER A 23 5.35 6.79 1.84
C SER A 23 5.65 5.30 1.59
N GLY A 24 4.85 4.71 0.71
CA GLY A 24 5.03 3.36 0.20
C GLY A 24 5.47 3.35 -1.25
N ILE A 25 6.43 2.49 -1.58
CA ILE A 25 6.76 2.17 -2.97
C ILE A 25 6.31 0.75 -3.27
N ILE A 26 5.54 0.59 -4.34
CA ILE A 26 5.19 -0.73 -4.84
C ILE A 26 6.40 -1.26 -5.61
N GLU A 27 6.95 -2.37 -5.15
CA GLU A 27 8.18 -2.95 -5.72
C GLU A 27 7.88 -4.10 -6.68
N GLU A 28 6.88 -4.92 -6.35
CA GLU A 28 6.41 -6.00 -7.20
C GLU A 28 4.89 -6.09 -7.16
N ILE A 29 4.29 -6.55 -8.25
CA ILE A 29 2.86 -6.82 -8.35
C ILE A 29 2.61 -8.20 -8.94
N VAL A 30 1.52 -8.81 -8.52
CA VAL A 30 0.94 -10.00 -9.14
C VAL A 30 -0.54 -9.76 -9.37
N PHE A 31 -1.08 -10.31 -10.46
CA PHE A 31 -2.46 -10.06 -10.86
C PHE A 31 -3.04 -11.30 -11.55
N ASP A 32 -4.22 -11.71 -11.10
CA ASP A 32 -4.96 -12.83 -11.69
C ASP A 32 -6.48 -12.62 -11.50
N SER A 33 -7.29 -13.54 -12.00
CA SER A 33 -8.72 -13.62 -11.71
C SER A 33 -8.99 -13.60 -10.19
N ILE A 34 -10.19 -13.22 -9.79
CA ILE A 34 -10.56 -13.12 -8.36
C ILE A 34 -10.58 -14.46 -7.60
N LYS A 35 -10.42 -15.60 -8.29
CA LYS A 35 -10.63 -16.94 -7.73
C LYS A 35 -9.58 -17.39 -6.71
N PRO A 36 -8.26 -17.22 -6.95
CA PRO A 36 -7.24 -17.73 -6.04
C PRO A 36 -7.34 -17.10 -4.65
N HIS A 37 -6.97 -17.86 -3.63
CA HIS A 37 -6.77 -17.32 -2.28
C HIS A 37 -5.61 -16.31 -2.29
N ASP A 38 -5.65 -15.31 -1.41
CA ASP A 38 -4.71 -14.17 -1.42
C ASP A 38 -3.26 -14.61 -1.32
N LEU A 39 -2.97 -15.55 -0.41
CA LEU A 39 -1.65 -16.14 -0.28
C LEU A 39 -1.20 -16.87 -1.55
N GLU A 40 -2.07 -17.67 -2.16
CA GLU A 40 -1.69 -18.47 -3.34
C GLU A 40 -1.42 -17.60 -4.56
N LEU A 41 -2.16 -16.49 -4.70
CA LEU A 41 -1.86 -15.47 -5.70
C LEU A 41 -0.44 -14.90 -5.48
N CYS A 42 -0.09 -14.57 -4.24
CA CYS A 42 1.17 -13.91 -3.91
C CYS A 42 2.35 -14.87 -3.67
N ARG A 43 2.12 -16.16 -3.51
CA ARG A 43 3.11 -17.14 -3.03
C ARG A 43 4.39 -17.10 -3.87
N ASN A 44 4.25 -17.16 -5.19
CA ASN A 44 5.41 -17.13 -6.08
C ASN A 44 6.18 -15.80 -5.99
N MET A 45 5.47 -14.68 -5.90
CA MET A 45 6.07 -13.34 -5.72
C MET A 45 6.88 -13.30 -4.42
N ILE A 46 6.28 -13.72 -3.29
CA ILE A 46 6.94 -13.71 -1.98
C ILE A 46 8.20 -14.59 -1.97
N LEU A 47 8.14 -15.81 -2.51
CA LEU A 47 9.27 -16.75 -2.46
C LEU A 47 10.41 -16.37 -3.42
N LYS A 48 10.08 -15.77 -4.57
CA LYS A 48 11.06 -15.51 -5.65
C LYS A 48 11.46 -14.05 -5.79
N SER A 49 10.83 -13.14 -5.07
CA SER A 49 11.13 -11.71 -5.12
C SER A 49 12.62 -11.46 -4.94
N LYS A 50 13.13 -10.53 -5.76
CA LYS A 50 14.50 -10.00 -5.65
C LYS A 50 14.57 -8.77 -4.76
N CYS A 51 13.41 -8.19 -4.44
CA CYS A 51 13.30 -7.03 -3.58
C CYS A 51 13.40 -7.42 -2.10
N LEU A 52 12.96 -8.62 -1.73
CA LEU A 52 13.18 -9.21 -0.40
C LEU A 52 14.62 -9.73 -0.26
N LYS A 53 15.42 -9.02 0.53
CA LYS A 53 16.85 -9.29 0.81
C LYS A 53 17.04 -9.72 2.26
N GLY A 54 18.19 -10.33 2.52
CA GLY A 54 18.56 -10.73 3.88
C GLY A 54 18.62 -9.53 4.84
N GLY A 55 17.96 -9.67 5.99
CA GLY A 55 17.78 -8.60 6.98
C GLY A 55 16.48 -7.81 6.83
N ASP A 56 15.72 -8.00 5.74
CA ASP A 56 14.42 -7.35 5.58
C ASP A 56 13.35 -7.96 6.49
N ILE A 57 12.28 -7.20 6.68
CA ILE A 57 11.10 -7.59 7.46
C ILE A 57 9.88 -7.62 6.56
N LEU A 58 9.15 -8.74 6.55
CA LEU A 58 7.86 -8.87 5.87
C LEU A 58 6.72 -8.83 6.89
N ILE A 59 5.84 -7.83 6.77
CA ILE A 59 4.66 -7.66 7.64
C ILE A 59 3.42 -8.12 6.88
N ASN A 60 2.70 -9.08 7.44
CA ASN A 60 1.56 -9.74 6.81
C ASN A 60 0.33 -9.74 7.71
N ASP A 61 -0.87 -9.77 7.11
CA ASP A 61 -2.11 -10.03 7.85
C ASP A 61 -2.42 -11.55 7.91
N ARG A 62 -3.46 -11.93 8.66
CA ARG A 62 -3.92 -13.31 8.91
C ARG A 62 -4.22 -14.11 7.63
N GLY A 63 -4.53 -13.43 6.53
CA GLY A 63 -4.76 -14.04 5.22
C GLY A 63 -3.51 -14.67 4.60
N PHE A 64 -2.32 -14.30 5.09
CA PHE A 64 -1.03 -14.77 4.57
C PHE A 64 -0.31 -15.73 5.54
N ILE A 65 -1.00 -16.22 6.57
CA ILE A 65 -0.46 -17.22 7.50
C ILE A 65 -0.10 -18.50 6.74
N SER A 66 1.19 -18.83 6.71
CA SER A 66 1.69 -20.11 6.23
C SER A 66 3.04 -20.42 6.89
N ARG A 67 3.10 -21.54 7.61
CA ARG A 67 4.31 -21.97 8.31
C ARG A 67 5.46 -22.24 7.33
N ASP A 68 5.16 -22.91 6.22
CA ASP A 68 6.13 -23.22 5.17
C ASP A 68 6.75 -21.96 4.55
N VAL A 69 5.93 -20.93 4.27
CA VAL A 69 6.42 -19.66 3.71
C VAL A 69 7.29 -18.93 4.72
N ILE A 70 6.88 -18.88 5.99
CA ILE A 70 7.64 -18.25 7.07
C ILE A 70 9.00 -18.93 7.24
N ASN A 71 9.03 -20.27 7.29
CA ASN A 71 10.28 -21.03 7.40
C ASN A 71 11.20 -20.76 6.21
N PHE A 72 10.66 -20.80 4.98
CA PHE A 72 11.44 -20.52 3.78
C PHE A 72 12.04 -19.12 3.79
N LEU A 73 11.23 -18.10 4.13
CA LEU A 73 11.71 -16.71 4.20
C LEU A 73 12.83 -16.55 5.22
N LYS A 74 12.70 -17.18 6.39
CA LYS A 74 13.73 -17.07 7.42
C LYS A 74 15.00 -17.83 7.05
N VAL A 75 14.90 -19.06 6.53
CA VAL A 75 16.05 -19.93 6.26
C VAL A 75 16.75 -19.57 4.95
N GLU A 76 15.99 -19.44 3.86
CA GLU A 76 16.55 -19.28 2.51
C GLU A 76 16.78 -17.81 2.14
N LYS A 77 15.96 -16.90 2.68
CA LYS A 77 16.03 -15.47 2.36
C LYS A 77 16.59 -14.61 3.50
N GLN A 78 16.72 -15.15 4.72
CA GLN A 78 17.09 -14.39 5.91
C GLN A 78 16.17 -13.19 6.18
N VAL A 79 14.89 -13.34 5.85
CA VAL A 79 13.84 -12.34 6.02
C VAL A 79 12.99 -12.70 7.23
N ASP A 80 12.78 -11.74 8.12
CA ASP A 80 11.92 -11.93 9.28
C ASP A 80 10.46 -11.65 8.96
N THR A 81 9.56 -12.53 9.40
CA THR A 81 8.12 -12.37 9.13
C THR A 81 7.38 -11.96 10.39
N TYR A 82 6.45 -11.02 10.25
CA TYR A 82 5.53 -10.59 11.30
C TYR A 82 4.10 -10.87 10.88
N VAL A 83 3.36 -11.64 11.67
CA VAL A 83 2.00 -12.05 11.34
C VAL A 83 1.14 -12.23 12.60
N PRO A 84 -0.12 -11.77 12.60
CA PRO A 84 -1.06 -12.04 13.69
C PRO A 84 -1.46 -13.51 13.70
N ALA A 85 -1.56 -14.11 14.88
CA ALA A 85 -2.12 -15.45 15.04
C ALA A 85 -3.67 -15.42 15.03
N LYS A 86 -4.29 -16.51 14.62
CA LYS A 86 -5.75 -16.69 14.71
C LYS A 86 -6.12 -17.27 16.08
N LYS A 87 -7.27 -16.86 16.64
CA LYS A 87 -7.75 -17.30 17.97
C LYS A 87 -7.86 -18.84 18.11
N ASN A 88 -8.08 -19.55 17.00
CA ASN A 88 -8.21 -21.00 16.96
C ASN A 88 -6.87 -21.75 16.79
N MET A 89 -5.74 -21.06 16.68
CA MET A 89 -4.43 -21.71 16.58
C MET A 89 -3.90 -22.06 17.98
N THR A 90 -3.25 -23.22 18.11
CA THR A 90 -2.61 -23.66 19.36
C THR A 90 -1.60 -22.64 19.86
N ILE A 91 -0.71 -22.14 19.00
CA ILE A 91 0.27 -21.09 19.34
C ILE A 91 -0.37 -19.81 19.90
N TYR A 92 -1.57 -19.44 19.44
CA TYR A 92 -2.28 -18.30 20.01
C TYR A 92 -2.70 -18.60 21.45
N GLN A 93 -3.32 -19.76 21.68
CA GLN A 93 -3.86 -20.14 22.99
C GLN A 93 -2.74 -20.32 24.01
N GLU A 94 -1.65 -20.97 23.63
CA GLU A 94 -0.49 -21.19 24.49
C GLU A 94 0.23 -19.88 24.80
N ALA A 95 0.43 -18.99 23.81
CA ALA A 95 1.02 -17.68 24.08
C ALA A 95 0.20 -16.86 25.09
N VAL A 96 -1.13 -16.88 24.98
CA VAL A 96 -2.01 -16.19 25.94
C VAL A 96 -1.91 -16.82 27.33
N LYS A 97 -1.95 -18.16 27.45
CA LYS A 97 -1.81 -18.85 28.74
C LYS A 97 -0.48 -18.52 29.41
N ILE A 98 0.62 -18.59 28.65
CA ILE A 98 1.96 -18.28 29.15
C ILE A 98 2.00 -16.83 29.65
N ALA A 99 1.52 -15.87 28.85
CA ALA A 99 1.50 -14.46 29.22
C ALA A 99 0.71 -14.19 30.52
N ILE A 100 -0.44 -14.83 30.69
CA ILE A 100 -1.24 -14.75 31.92
C ILE A 100 -0.49 -15.37 33.10
N SER A 101 0.15 -16.54 32.89
CA SER A 101 0.86 -17.24 33.97
C SER A 101 2.12 -16.51 34.44
N GLU A 102 2.81 -15.83 33.53
CA GLU A 102 4.01 -15.05 33.86
C GLU A 102 3.69 -13.71 34.51
N ASP A 103 2.54 -13.10 34.13
CA ASP A 103 2.02 -11.84 34.67
C ASP A 103 3.00 -10.65 34.59
N LYS A 104 3.92 -10.64 33.61
CA LYS A 104 4.89 -9.54 33.42
C LYS A 104 4.40 -8.53 32.37
N TRP A 105 3.21 -7.99 32.56
CA TRP A 105 2.59 -7.07 31.60
C TRP A 105 3.29 -5.71 31.57
N GLN A 106 3.42 -5.14 30.38
CA GLN A 106 3.98 -3.82 30.14
C GLN A 106 2.94 -2.93 29.45
N LYS A 107 2.98 -1.62 29.68
CA LYS A 107 2.09 -0.69 28.96
C LYS A 107 2.36 -0.71 27.46
N HIS A 108 1.28 -0.67 26.67
CA HIS A 108 1.38 -0.53 25.22
C HIS A 108 2.16 0.76 24.85
N PRO A 109 3.13 0.70 23.91
CA PRO A 109 3.98 1.85 23.56
C PRO A 109 3.20 3.02 22.92
N ASN A 110 2.17 2.70 22.14
CA ASN A 110 1.27 3.68 21.54
C ASN A 110 0.37 4.36 22.59
N ARG A 111 0.57 5.68 22.80
CA ARG A 111 -0.16 6.49 23.79
C ARG A 111 -1.69 6.53 23.58
N LYS A 112 -2.16 6.22 22.36
CA LYS A 112 -3.60 6.15 22.04
C LYS A 112 -4.24 4.87 22.61
N ARG A 113 -3.47 3.81 22.87
CA ARG A 113 -3.92 2.49 23.34
C ARG A 113 -3.87 2.38 24.88
N LYS A 114 -4.59 3.27 25.57
CA LYS A 114 -4.51 3.40 27.04
C LYS A 114 -4.97 2.17 27.83
N THR A 115 -5.87 1.37 27.26
CA THR A 115 -6.44 0.17 27.89
C THR A 115 -5.62 -1.08 27.63
N GLN A 116 -4.61 -0.99 26.77
CA GLN A 116 -3.85 -2.15 26.32
C GLN A 116 -2.53 -2.30 27.05
N GLU A 117 -2.19 -3.54 27.32
CA GLU A 117 -0.92 -3.97 27.86
C GLU A 117 -0.36 -5.12 27.01
N ILE A 118 0.95 -5.29 27.06
CA ILE A 118 1.68 -6.19 26.20
C ILE A 118 2.63 -7.07 27.00
N HIS A 119 2.86 -8.28 26.52
CA HIS A 119 3.79 -9.22 27.11
C HIS A 119 4.53 -9.99 26.01
N LEU A 120 5.81 -10.29 26.25
CA LEU A 120 6.66 -11.03 25.33
C LEU A 120 6.64 -12.51 25.72
N VAL A 121 6.30 -13.38 24.79
CA VAL A 121 6.42 -14.83 24.95
C VAL A 121 7.42 -15.35 23.93
N LYS A 122 8.36 -16.18 24.36
CA LYS A 122 9.42 -16.75 23.51
C LYS A 122 9.24 -18.27 23.37
N ASP A 123 10.05 -18.87 22.50
CA ASP A 123 10.18 -20.32 22.34
C ASP A 123 8.85 -21.00 21.98
N LEU A 124 8.07 -20.35 21.10
CA LEU A 124 6.74 -20.80 20.69
C LEU A 124 6.75 -21.71 19.46
N GLY A 125 7.91 -21.99 18.86
CA GLY A 125 8.02 -22.75 17.62
C GLY A 125 7.33 -24.12 17.68
N MET A 126 7.40 -24.81 18.82
CA MET A 126 6.74 -26.11 19.02
C MET A 126 5.21 -26.04 19.01
N MET A 127 4.63 -24.87 19.27
CA MET A 127 3.18 -24.69 19.36
C MET A 127 2.52 -24.47 18.00
N TRP A 128 3.32 -24.40 16.92
CA TRP A 128 2.84 -24.34 15.54
C TRP A 128 3.83 -25.00 14.59
N GLN A 129 3.55 -26.26 14.24
CA GLN A 129 4.41 -27.07 13.40
C GLN A 129 3.95 -27.09 11.94
N SER A 130 4.91 -27.18 11.01
CA SER A 130 4.65 -27.49 9.60
C SER A 130 4.53 -28.99 9.37
N ASN A 131 4.36 -29.39 8.10
CA ASN A 131 4.47 -30.80 7.70
C ASN A 131 5.90 -31.36 7.83
N THR A 132 6.90 -30.48 8.03
CA THR A 132 8.30 -30.85 8.24
C THR A 132 8.85 -30.17 9.50
N PRO A 133 8.47 -30.63 10.71
CA PRO A 133 8.79 -29.94 11.96
C PRO A 133 10.29 -29.71 12.20
N ASP A 134 11.15 -30.61 11.71
CA ASP A 134 12.61 -30.50 11.86
C ASP A 134 13.22 -29.27 11.18
N LYS A 135 12.48 -28.64 10.25
CA LYS A 135 12.89 -27.44 9.52
C LYS A 135 12.19 -26.18 10.03
N ASP A 136 11.35 -26.30 11.05
CA ASP A 136 10.62 -25.16 11.58
C ASP A 136 11.56 -24.23 12.33
N VAL A 137 11.49 -22.95 11.97
CA VAL A 137 12.20 -21.91 12.73
C VAL A 137 11.42 -21.56 13.99
N ASP A 138 12.12 -21.18 15.06
CA ASP A 138 11.45 -20.74 16.27
C ASP A 138 10.69 -19.42 16.07
N LEU A 139 9.72 -19.17 16.96
CA LEU A 139 8.85 -18.00 16.94
C LEU A 139 8.79 -17.39 18.34
N CYS A 140 8.72 -16.06 18.39
CA CYS A 140 8.26 -15.36 19.59
C CYS A 140 6.98 -14.57 19.28
N ALA A 141 6.31 -14.12 20.32
CA ALA A 141 5.06 -13.38 20.21
C ALA A 141 5.02 -12.17 21.13
N CYS A 142 4.44 -11.09 20.62
CA CYS A 142 3.86 -10.05 21.46
C CYS A 142 2.38 -10.38 21.68
N VAL A 143 2.02 -10.71 22.92
CA VAL A 143 0.64 -10.83 23.36
C VAL A 143 0.16 -9.46 23.81
N VAL A 144 -0.94 -8.98 23.25
CA VAL A 144 -1.62 -7.75 23.64
C VAL A 144 -2.91 -8.12 24.35
N HIS A 145 -3.11 -7.59 25.54
CA HIS A 145 -4.35 -7.71 26.30
C HIS A 145 -5.07 -6.36 26.31
N ASP A 146 -6.29 -6.31 25.77
CA ASP A 146 -7.16 -5.14 25.86
C ASP A 146 -8.10 -5.28 27.06
N LYS A 147 -7.78 -4.56 28.14
CA LYS A 147 -8.53 -4.61 29.39
C LYS A 147 -9.96 -4.09 29.28
N LYS A 148 -10.27 -3.33 28.23
CA LYS A 148 -11.61 -2.78 28.04
C LYS A 148 -12.61 -3.88 27.70
N ASP A 149 -12.24 -4.73 26.74
CA ASP A 149 -13.10 -5.76 26.19
C ASP A 149 -12.68 -7.18 26.64
N ASN A 150 -11.63 -7.26 27.49
CA ASN A 150 -10.99 -8.48 27.96
C ASN A 150 -10.60 -9.42 26.80
N GLU A 151 -10.04 -8.84 25.75
CA GLU A 151 -9.63 -9.54 24.54
C GLU A 151 -8.12 -9.62 24.41
N TYR A 152 -7.65 -10.70 23.80
CA TYR A 152 -6.23 -10.92 23.51
C TYR A 152 -5.96 -10.90 22.01
N TYR A 153 -4.79 -10.41 21.66
CA TYR A 153 -4.25 -10.40 20.31
C TYR A 153 -2.81 -10.89 20.36
N VAL A 154 -2.40 -11.74 19.43
CA VAL A 154 -1.06 -12.34 19.43
C VAL A 154 -0.39 -12.04 18.10
N PHE A 155 0.75 -11.35 18.15
CA PHE A 155 1.55 -11.00 16.99
C PHE A 155 2.84 -11.82 17.01
N LEU A 156 2.97 -12.74 16.06
CA LEU A 156 4.10 -13.65 15.94
C LEU A 156 5.21 -13.02 15.11
N THR A 157 6.46 -13.35 15.44
CA THR A 157 7.62 -13.08 14.59
C THR A 157 8.67 -14.18 14.65
N THR A 158 9.44 -14.33 13.58
CA THR A 158 10.67 -15.14 13.51
C THR A 158 11.89 -14.43 14.10
N ASP A 159 11.78 -13.14 14.44
CA ASP A 159 12.85 -12.37 15.06
C ASP A 159 12.80 -12.51 16.59
N THR A 160 13.40 -13.58 17.09
CA THR A 160 13.38 -13.97 18.52
C THR A 160 14.17 -13.03 19.44
N ASN A 161 14.90 -12.07 18.87
CA ASN A 161 15.71 -11.09 19.59
C ASN A 161 14.93 -9.82 19.95
N LYS A 162 13.71 -9.63 19.44
CA LYS A 162 12.92 -8.41 19.66
C LYS A 162 12.15 -8.43 20.98
N THR A 163 11.95 -7.23 21.50
CA THR A 163 11.07 -6.98 22.65
C THR A 163 9.60 -6.88 22.20
N ALA A 164 8.64 -7.09 23.11
CA ALA A 164 7.22 -6.91 22.81
C ALA A 164 6.91 -5.53 22.20
N LYS A 165 7.55 -4.46 22.72
CA LYS A 165 7.41 -3.10 22.20
C LYS A 165 7.87 -2.96 20.75
N GLN A 166 9.02 -3.56 20.40
CA GLN A 166 9.51 -3.53 19.02
C GLN A 166 8.58 -4.30 18.10
N ILE A 167 8.12 -5.49 18.51
CA ILE A 167 7.23 -6.32 17.71
C ILE A 167 5.93 -5.58 17.37
N ILE A 168 5.28 -5.01 18.39
CA ILE A 168 4.01 -4.31 18.16
C ILE A 168 4.19 -3.02 17.37
N ASN A 169 5.25 -2.25 17.63
CA ASN A 169 5.53 -1.03 16.85
C ASN A 169 5.78 -1.35 15.36
N THR A 170 6.52 -2.42 15.08
CA THR A 170 6.74 -2.89 13.70
C THR A 170 5.41 -3.29 13.06
N TYR A 171 4.58 -4.07 13.76
CA TYR A 171 3.29 -4.50 13.21
C TYR A 171 2.29 -3.35 13.04
N GLU A 172 2.35 -2.31 13.88
CA GLU A 172 1.53 -1.10 13.74
C GLU A 172 1.79 -0.30 12.46
N LEU A 173 2.87 -0.59 11.70
CA LEU A 173 3.12 -0.04 10.36
C LEU A 173 2.26 -0.69 9.27
N ARG A 174 1.65 -1.85 9.52
CA ARG A 174 0.86 -2.59 8.54
C ARG A 174 -0.27 -1.78 7.88
N PRO A 175 -1.04 -0.91 8.59
CA PRO A 175 -2.13 -0.15 7.98
C PRO A 175 -1.68 0.80 6.85
N GLU A 176 -0.39 1.15 6.76
CA GLU A 176 0.15 2.01 5.70
C GLU A 176 -0.17 1.47 4.30
N ILE A 177 -0.18 0.14 4.10
CA ILE A 177 -0.54 -0.45 2.81
C ILE A 177 -2.03 -0.31 2.48
N GLU A 178 -2.90 -0.31 3.50
CA GLU A 178 -4.35 -0.11 3.31
C GLU A 178 -4.64 1.31 2.84
N GLU A 179 -3.91 2.28 3.40
CA GLU A 179 -3.97 3.68 3.00
C GLU A 179 -3.50 3.88 1.55
N ASP A 180 -2.44 3.19 1.12
CA ASP A 180 -1.99 3.21 -0.27
C ASP A 180 -3.05 2.64 -1.22
N TYR A 181 -3.66 1.50 -0.87
CA TYR A 181 -4.77 0.93 -1.65
C TYR A 181 -5.98 1.86 -1.72
N ARG A 182 -6.31 2.54 -0.61
CA ARG A 182 -7.38 3.53 -0.59
C ARG A 182 -7.08 4.67 -1.56
N GLN A 183 -5.86 5.20 -1.58
CA GLN A 183 -5.47 6.23 -2.55
C GLN A 183 -5.59 5.73 -3.99
N ILE A 184 -5.07 4.53 -4.28
CA ILE A 184 -5.07 3.96 -5.64
C ILE A 184 -6.50 3.75 -6.15
N LYS A 185 -7.40 3.27 -5.30
CA LYS A 185 -8.81 3.04 -5.67
C LYS A 185 -9.59 4.36 -5.75
N ASP A 186 -9.56 5.16 -4.69
CA ASP A 186 -10.46 6.30 -4.55
C ASP A 186 -9.98 7.52 -5.35
N PHE A 187 -8.67 7.75 -5.41
CA PHE A 187 -8.09 8.96 -5.99
C PHE A 187 -7.52 8.72 -7.38
N TRP A 188 -6.86 7.58 -7.59
CA TRP A 188 -6.31 7.20 -8.90
C TRP A 188 -7.29 6.38 -9.74
N LYS A 189 -8.49 6.07 -9.20
CA LYS A 189 -9.62 5.49 -9.92
C LYS A 189 -9.30 4.16 -10.59
N LEU A 190 -8.47 3.32 -9.96
CA LEU A 190 -8.09 2.00 -10.47
C LEU A 190 -9.30 1.12 -10.84
N GLU A 191 -10.40 1.27 -10.11
CA GLU A 191 -11.62 0.46 -10.28
C GLU A 191 -12.65 1.09 -11.23
N ASP A 192 -12.42 2.29 -11.76
CA ASP A 192 -13.39 3.01 -12.60
C ASP A 192 -13.29 2.64 -14.11
N PHE A 193 -12.35 1.77 -14.47
CA PHE A 193 -12.14 1.36 -15.86
C PHE A 193 -13.23 0.38 -16.35
N LYS A 194 -13.88 0.72 -17.48
CA LYS A 194 -15.08 0.00 -17.96
C LYS A 194 -14.81 -1.13 -18.96
N SER A 195 -13.59 -1.24 -19.51
CA SER A 195 -13.31 -2.31 -20.46
C SER A 195 -13.28 -3.68 -19.78
N THR A 196 -13.80 -4.69 -20.46
CA THR A 196 -13.73 -6.10 -20.02
C THR A 196 -12.59 -6.86 -20.69
N LYS A 197 -11.87 -6.25 -21.64
CA LYS A 197 -10.75 -6.89 -22.35
C LYS A 197 -9.54 -6.95 -21.43
N TYR A 198 -9.03 -8.16 -21.18
CA TYR A 198 -7.89 -8.40 -20.29
C TYR A 198 -6.71 -7.46 -20.56
N ASN A 199 -6.25 -7.35 -21.81
CA ASN A 199 -5.12 -6.49 -22.16
C ASN A 199 -5.34 -5.02 -21.80
N PHE A 200 -6.57 -4.51 -21.94
CA PHE A 200 -6.89 -3.13 -21.59
C PHE A 200 -6.96 -2.92 -20.07
N ILE A 201 -7.46 -3.93 -19.34
CA ILE A 201 -7.47 -3.92 -17.87
C ILE A 201 -6.05 -3.94 -17.35
N THR A 202 -5.20 -4.84 -17.84
CA THR A 202 -3.79 -4.92 -17.47
C THR A 202 -3.07 -3.61 -17.79
N PHE A 203 -3.28 -3.04 -18.98
CA PHE A 203 -2.71 -1.75 -19.34
C PHE A 203 -3.17 -0.64 -18.39
N HIS A 204 -4.46 -0.55 -18.08
CA HIS A 204 -4.98 0.43 -17.13
C HIS A 204 -4.34 0.28 -15.75
N ILE A 205 -4.26 -0.94 -15.22
CA ILE A 205 -3.63 -1.21 -13.92
C ILE A 205 -2.17 -0.74 -13.93
N VAL A 206 -1.38 -1.18 -14.92
CA VAL A 206 0.04 -0.84 -15.01
C VAL A 206 0.24 0.68 -15.11
N MET A 207 -0.51 1.36 -15.98
CA MET A 207 -0.39 2.81 -16.15
C MET A 207 -0.78 3.58 -14.89
N THR A 208 -1.86 3.17 -14.22
CA THR A 208 -2.31 3.79 -12.96
C THR A 208 -1.28 3.61 -11.86
N LEU A 209 -0.71 2.41 -11.72
CA LEU A 209 0.33 2.14 -10.73
C LEU A 209 1.63 2.89 -11.02
N ILE A 210 2.06 2.97 -12.28
CA ILE A 210 3.23 3.78 -12.67
C ILE A 210 3.01 5.25 -12.33
N GLY A 211 1.84 5.81 -12.65
CA GLY A 211 1.49 7.18 -12.29
C GLY A 211 1.53 7.41 -10.77
N TYR A 212 0.92 6.50 -10.01
CA TYR A 212 0.95 6.52 -8.55
C TYR A 212 2.39 6.47 -8.01
N MET A 213 3.23 5.57 -8.52
CA MET A 213 4.63 5.43 -8.09
C MET A 213 5.44 6.69 -8.41
N TYR A 214 5.31 7.28 -9.60
CA TYR A 214 5.99 8.53 -9.93
C TYR A 214 5.59 9.66 -8.97
N PHE A 215 4.32 9.70 -8.60
CA PHE A 215 3.85 10.68 -7.63
C PHE A 215 4.44 10.46 -6.23
N GLN A 216 4.51 9.21 -5.74
CA GLN A 216 5.16 8.92 -4.47
C GLN A 216 6.66 9.23 -4.51
N LEU A 217 7.36 8.84 -5.57
CA LEU A 217 8.78 9.17 -5.77
C LEU A 217 9.01 10.67 -5.78
N PHE A 218 8.19 11.43 -6.52
CA PHE A 218 8.29 12.88 -6.57
C PHE A 218 8.13 13.52 -5.19
N LYS A 219 7.18 13.05 -4.36
CA LYS A 219 6.99 13.56 -3.00
C LYS A 219 8.21 13.37 -2.11
N ASN A 220 9.02 12.34 -2.35
CA ASN A 220 10.27 12.09 -1.61
C ASN A 220 11.47 12.90 -2.15
N MET A 221 11.32 13.63 -3.26
CA MET A 221 12.37 14.54 -3.75
C MET A 221 12.28 15.90 -3.06
N GLU A 222 13.40 16.63 -2.98
CA GLU A 222 13.45 17.96 -2.33
C GLU A 222 12.34 18.92 -2.81
N LYS A 223 12.09 18.98 -4.13
CA LYS A 223 11.05 19.83 -4.72
C LYS A 223 9.62 19.40 -4.37
N GLY A 224 9.42 18.09 -4.15
CA GLY A 224 8.11 17.50 -3.89
C GLY A 224 7.82 17.32 -2.40
N ASN A 225 8.81 17.42 -1.52
CA ASN A 225 8.66 17.24 -0.07
C ASN A 225 7.61 18.17 0.56
N LYS A 226 7.38 19.36 -0.03
CA LYS A 226 6.27 20.28 0.34
C LYS A 226 4.87 19.65 0.20
N TYR A 227 4.77 18.51 -0.48
CA TYR A 227 3.58 17.70 -0.68
C TYR A 227 3.59 16.39 0.11
N SER A 228 4.58 16.16 1.00
CA SER A 228 4.56 15.02 1.92
C SER A 228 3.25 14.99 2.71
N GLY A 229 2.73 13.79 2.96
CA GLY A 229 1.43 13.56 3.61
C GLY A 229 0.19 14.02 2.83
N LYS A 230 0.33 14.60 1.62
CA LYS A 230 -0.82 15.03 0.79
C LYS A 230 -1.15 14.00 -0.28
N SER A 231 -2.45 13.84 -0.55
CA SER A 231 -2.96 13.06 -1.67
C SER A 231 -3.00 13.89 -2.97
N LEU A 232 -3.00 13.22 -4.12
CA LEU A 232 -3.04 13.88 -5.43
C LEU A 232 -4.22 14.88 -5.56
N PRO A 233 -5.47 14.55 -5.17
CA PRO A 233 -6.59 15.49 -5.27
C PRO A 233 -6.38 16.78 -4.44
N VAL A 234 -5.78 16.67 -3.26
CA VAL A 234 -5.49 17.84 -2.40
C VAL A 234 -4.46 18.75 -3.07
N ILE A 235 -3.47 18.17 -3.74
CA ILE A 235 -2.44 18.93 -4.45
C ILE A 235 -3.04 19.61 -5.68
N ILE A 236 -3.81 18.87 -6.49
CA ILE A 236 -4.47 19.42 -7.69
C ILE A 236 -5.40 20.57 -7.30
N LYS A 237 -6.21 20.42 -6.24
CA LYS A 237 -7.13 21.47 -5.78
C LYS A 237 -6.42 22.77 -5.42
N ASN A 238 -5.21 22.68 -4.86
CA ASN A 238 -4.43 23.83 -4.41
C ASN A 238 -3.37 24.27 -5.44
N TYR A 239 -3.27 23.57 -6.57
CA TYR A 239 -2.33 23.89 -7.62
C TYR A 239 -2.81 25.15 -8.35
N LYS A 240 -2.05 26.23 -8.21
CA LYS A 240 -2.22 27.42 -9.04
C LYS A 240 -1.31 27.26 -10.25
N GLU A 241 -1.93 27.16 -11.41
CA GLU A 241 -1.19 27.08 -12.66
C GLU A 241 -0.47 28.40 -12.90
N ASP A 242 0.85 28.39 -12.73
CA ASP A 242 1.75 29.50 -13.05
C ASP A 242 2.22 29.41 -14.51
N LYS A 243 1.36 28.89 -15.40
CA LYS A 243 1.61 28.93 -16.83
C LYS A 243 1.01 30.20 -17.39
N GLN A 244 1.84 30.96 -18.08
CA GLN A 244 1.38 32.05 -18.93
C GLN A 244 0.37 31.48 -19.93
N LYS A 245 -0.89 31.97 -19.86
CA LYS A 245 -1.94 31.55 -20.80
C LYS A 245 -1.41 31.76 -22.23
N SER A 246 -1.45 30.70 -23.03
CA SER A 246 -1.04 30.73 -24.44
C SER A 246 -2.27 30.54 -25.31
N VAL A 247 -2.35 31.29 -26.42
CA VAL A 247 -3.40 31.18 -27.41
C VAL A 247 -2.89 30.31 -28.54
N ILE A 248 -3.59 29.20 -28.82
CA ILE A 248 -3.28 28.33 -29.95
C ILE A 248 -4.28 28.64 -31.07
N ILE A 249 -3.78 29.12 -32.21
CA ILE A 249 -4.60 29.40 -33.39
C ILE A 249 -4.37 28.29 -34.41
N TYR A 250 -5.45 27.69 -34.91
CA TYR A 250 -5.42 26.69 -35.97
C TYR A 250 -5.90 27.29 -37.30
N SER A 251 -5.22 26.96 -38.40
CA SER A 251 -5.67 27.27 -39.77
C SER A 251 -5.38 26.08 -40.67
N GLY A 252 -6.42 25.32 -41.00
CA GLY A 252 -6.29 24.06 -41.72
C GLY A 252 -5.39 23.06 -40.97
N GLN A 253 -4.25 22.70 -41.56
CA GLN A 253 -3.25 21.79 -40.97
C GLN A 253 -2.16 22.51 -40.16
N TYR A 254 -2.19 23.85 -40.09
CA TYR A 254 -1.18 24.65 -39.41
C TYR A 254 -1.69 25.12 -38.05
N PHE A 255 -0.77 25.24 -37.09
CA PHE A 255 -1.06 25.87 -35.80
C PHE A 255 0.09 26.81 -35.39
N GLY A 256 -0.28 27.87 -34.68
CA GLY A 256 0.66 28.79 -34.02
C GLY A 256 0.34 28.87 -32.53
N VAL A 257 1.39 28.88 -31.71
CA VAL A 257 1.29 29.05 -30.25
C VAL A 257 1.82 30.45 -29.92
N PHE A 258 0.96 31.30 -29.37
CA PHE A 258 1.28 32.68 -29.03
C PHE A 258 1.11 32.90 -27.54
N SER A 259 1.99 33.68 -26.91
CA SER A 259 1.68 34.22 -25.59
C SER A 259 0.45 35.14 -25.68
N PHE A 260 -0.24 35.36 -24.56
CA PHE A 260 -1.41 36.26 -24.55
C PHE A 260 -1.06 37.69 -25.02
N ILE A 261 0.14 38.18 -24.72
CA ILE A 261 0.61 39.51 -25.14
C ILE A 261 0.82 39.55 -26.66
N GLU A 262 1.52 38.57 -27.23
CA GLU A 262 1.71 38.49 -28.69
C GLU A 262 0.38 38.37 -29.42
N PHE A 263 -0.57 37.61 -28.87
CA PHE A 263 -1.91 37.51 -29.42
C PHE A 263 -2.64 38.86 -29.45
N ILE A 264 -2.60 39.64 -28.36
CA ILE A 264 -3.18 40.99 -28.32
C ILE A 264 -2.54 41.90 -29.36
N GLN A 265 -1.22 41.83 -29.52
CA GLN A 265 -0.50 42.62 -30.53
C GLN A 265 -0.94 42.25 -31.95
N LEU A 266 -1.09 40.96 -32.25
CA LEU A 266 -1.61 40.48 -33.53
C LEU A 266 -3.06 40.93 -33.75
N TYR A 267 -3.93 40.79 -32.76
CA TYR A 267 -5.32 41.25 -32.80
C TYR A 267 -5.41 42.76 -33.06
N ALA A 268 -4.55 43.55 -32.42
CA ALA A 268 -4.45 45.00 -32.64
C ALA A 268 -3.95 45.36 -34.06
N GLY A 269 -3.23 44.45 -34.73
CA GLY A 269 -2.85 44.60 -36.14
C GLY A 269 -3.95 44.23 -37.13
N CYS A 270 -4.99 43.50 -36.70
CA CYS A 270 -6.06 43.01 -37.59
C CYS A 270 -7.07 44.11 -37.99
N SER A 271 -7.71 43.91 -39.16
CA SER A 271 -8.83 44.73 -39.62
C SER A 271 -10.08 44.53 -38.76
N ALA A 272 -11.03 45.48 -38.81
CA ALA A 272 -12.29 45.40 -38.06
C ALA A 272 -13.12 44.14 -38.38
N GLU A 273 -13.03 43.65 -39.62
CA GLU A 273 -13.71 42.42 -40.07
C GLU A 273 -13.11 41.18 -39.41
N VAL A 274 -11.79 41.08 -39.34
CA VAL A 274 -11.08 39.95 -38.71
C VAL A 274 -11.27 39.98 -37.19
N ARG A 275 -11.25 41.16 -36.57
CA ARG A 275 -11.51 41.29 -35.13
C ARG A 275 -12.89 40.78 -34.74
N LYS A 276 -13.94 41.12 -35.50
CA LYS A 276 -15.30 40.60 -35.27
C LYS A 276 -15.39 39.07 -35.29
N LEU A 277 -14.54 38.40 -36.06
CA LEU A 277 -14.47 36.94 -36.10
C LEU A 277 -13.73 36.35 -34.89
N LEU A 278 -12.79 37.09 -34.29
CA LEU A 278 -11.99 36.67 -33.14
C LEU A 278 -12.65 37.01 -31.80
N ASP A 279 -13.49 38.06 -31.73
CA ASP A 279 -14.17 38.53 -30.52
C ASP A 279 -14.96 37.43 -29.77
N PRO A 280 -15.72 36.53 -30.44
CA PRO A 280 -16.42 35.45 -29.74
C PRO A 280 -15.49 34.46 -29.04
N THR A 281 -14.26 34.29 -29.55
CA THR A 281 -13.26 33.39 -28.96
C THR A 281 -12.58 34.05 -27.76
N LEU A 282 -12.34 35.36 -27.82
CA LEU A 282 -11.81 36.16 -26.71
C LEU A 282 -12.78 36.27 -25.53
N ALA A 283 -14.09 36.24 -25.78
CA ALA A 283 -15.13 36.28 -24.75
C ALA A 283 -15.24 35.01 -23.89
N LEU A 284 -14.53 33.93 -24.26
CA LEU A 284 -14.56 32.62 -23.57
C LEU A 284 -13.35 32.39 -22.64
N VAL A 285 -12.39 33.34 -22.57
CA VAL A 285 -11.09 33.23 -21.85
C VAL A 285 -11.08 33.98 -20.53
#